data_AF-A0A1I6U8P2-F1
#
_entry.id   AF-A0A1I6U8P2-F1
#
_cell.length_a   1.000
_cell.length_b   1.000
_cell.length_c   1.000
_cell.angle_alpha   90.00
_cell.angle_beta   90.00
_cell.angle_gamma   90.00
#
_symmetry.space_group_name_H-M   'P 1'
#
loop_
_entity.id
_entity.type
_entity.pdbx_description
1 polymer ?
#
loop_
_entity_poly.entity_id
_entity_poly.type
_entity_poly.pdbx_seq_one_letter_code
_entity_poly.pdbx_strand_id
1 'polypeptide(L)'
;MEEKETNLTASQTIQIAKRYQKKHNLHGIIHDDIERSVRFYSEFYRIKGCAWLVLADITPKTYEGDDEITFVISDKEGVVDHVLDHNGIPHHYHLSSNRDYTDEEFEAIFNDDEIK
;
A
#
# COMPACT_ATOMS: atom_id res chain seq x y z
N MET A 1 1.49 -7.17 -29.00
CA MET A 1 1.20 -6.93 -27.58
C MET A 1 0.00 -6.01 -27.56
N GLU A 2 -1.11 -6.43 -26.97
CA GLU A 2 -2.32 -5.60 -26.85
C GLU A 2 -2.00 -4.45 -25.89
N GLU A 3 -2.03 -3.21 -26.37
CA GLU A 3 -2.04 -2.03 -25.50
C GLU A 3 -3.37 -2.04 -24.74
N LYS A 4 -3.36 -2.48 -23.48
CA LYS A 4 -4.54 -2.37 -22.62
C LYS A 4 -4.78 -0.89 -22.34
N GLU A 5 -5.95 -0.39 -22.71
CA GLU A 5 -6.41 0.95 -22.36
C GLU A 5 -6.49 1.08 -20.84
N THR A 6 -5.71 2.01 -20.26
CA THR A 6 -5.68 2.27 -18.82
C THR A 6 -6.65 3.40 -18.47
N ASN A 7 -7.38 3.27 -17.36
CA ASN A 7 -8.28 4.32 -16.91
C ASN A 7 -7.53 5.49 -16.28
N LEU A 8 -6.35 5.23 -15.71
CA LEU A 8 -5.48 6.22 -15.11
C LEU A 8 -4.22 6.43 -15.96
N THR A 9 -3.67 7.63 -15.85
CA THR A 9 -2.31 7.96 -16.26
C THR A 9 -1.36 7.86 -15.07
N ALA A 10 -0.07 7.63 -15.32
CA ALA A 10 0.94 7.60 -14.26
C ALA A 10 0.95 8.88 -13.39
N SER A 11 0.75 10.06 -14.00
CA SER A 11 0.65 11.32 -13.26
C SER A 11 -0.59 11.38 -12.35
N GLN A 12 -1.75 10.89 -12.81
CA GLN A 12 -2.94 10.79 -11.96
C GLN A 12 -2.71 9.84 -10.79
N THR A 13 -2.04 8.71 -11.04
CA THR A 13 -1.69 7.74 -10.02
C THR A 13 -0.80 8.34 -8.92
N ILE A 14 0.23 9.12 -9.28
CA ILE A 14 1.06 9.84 -8.30
C ILE A 14 0.20 10.77 -7.43
N GLN A 15 -0.74 11.51 -8.05
CA GLN A 15 -1.61 12.42 -7.31
C GLN A 15 -2.57 11.68 -6.37
N ILE A 16 -3.09 10.52 -6.79
CA ILE A 16 -3.91 9.64 -5.93
C ILE A 16 -3.09 9.18 -4.72
N ALA A 17 -1.87 8.67 -4.95
CA ALA A 17 -0.98 8.22 -3.88
C ALA A 17 -0.64 9.36 -2.90
N LYS A 18 -0.22 10.53 -3.40
CA LYS A 18 0.10 11.70 -2.55
C LYS A 18 -1.09 12.17 -1.71
N ARG A 19 -2.31 12.17 -2.28
CA ARG A 19 -3.54 12.51 -1.53
C ARG A 19 -3.82 11.49 -0.43
N TYR A 20 -3.69 10.21 -0.73
CA TYR A 20 -3.91 9.14 0.24
C TYR A 20 -2.86 9.18 1.35
N GLN A 21 -1.58 9.31 1.00
CA GLN A 21 -0.47 9.48 1.93
C GLN A 21 -0.74 10.61 2.91
N LYS A 22 -1.10 11.81 2.40
CA LYS A 22 -1.43 12.97 3.22
C LYS A 22 -2.65 12.74 4.11
N LYS A 23 -3.71 12.11 3.58
CA LYS A 23 -4.96 11.84 4.32
C LYS A 23 -4.72 10.93 5.53
N HIS A 24 -3.82 9.95 5.40
CA HIS A 24 -3.54 8.94 6.43
C HIS A 24 -2.22 9.20 7.18
N ASN A 25 -1.58 10.36 6.97
CA ASN A 25 -0.30 10.75 7.59
C ASN A 25 0.81 9.69 7.45
N LEU A 26 0.92 9.08 6.26
CA LEU A 26 1.90 8.05 5.97
C LEU A 26 3.27 8.65 5.63
N HIS A 27 4.34 8.00 6.08
CA HIS A 27 5.73 8.44 5.87
C HIS A 27 6.19 8.23 4.41
N GLY A 28 7.39 8.74 4.09
CA GLY A 28 8.04 8.55 2.79
C GLY A 28 7.89 9.72 1.80
N ILE A 29 8.67 9.69 0.73
CA ILE A 29 8.71 10.71 -0.32
C ILE A 29 8.32 10.08 -1.65
N ILE A 30 7.17 10.46 -2.19
CA ILE A 30 6.76 10.11 -3.55
C ILE A 30 7.37 11.13 -4.51
N HIS A 31 8.33 10.70 -5.32
CA HIS A 31 8.97 11.55 -6.32
C HIS A 31 8.01 11.84 -7.50
N ASP A 32 8.15 12.99 -8.15
CA ASP A 32 7.36 13.35 -9.34
C ASP A 32 7.90 12.70 -10.63
N ASP A 33 9.09 12.08 -10.56
CA ASP A 33 9.65 11.29 -11.64
C ASP A 33 8.85 9.99 -11.82
N ILE A 34 8.17 9.87 -12.96
CA ILE A 34 7.32 8.74 -13.30
C ILE A 34 8.13 7.45 -13.44
N GLU A 35 9.28 7.50 -14.11
CA GLU A 35 10.12 6.32 -14.35
C GLU A 35 10.74 5.80 -13.06
N ARG A 36 10.96 6.67 -12.09
CA ARG A 36 11.38 6.26 -10.75
C ARG A 36 10.23 5.71 -9.91
N SER A 37 9.09 6.38 -9.93
CA SER A 37 8.08 6.22 -8.88
C SER A 37 6.92 5.33 -9.26
N VAL A 38 6.69 5.06 -10.56
CA VAL A 38 5.47 4.41 -11.02
C VAL A 38 5.79 3.13 -11.78
N ARG A 39 5.09 2.04 -11.44
CA ARG A 39 5.12 0.78 -12.18
C ARG A 39 3.70 0.38 -12.54
N PHE A 40 3.50 -0.13 -13.75
CA PHE A 40 2.22 -0.63 -14.21
C PHE A 40 2.26 -2.16 -14.30
N TYR A 41 1.20 -2.79 -13.81
CA TYR A 41 1.00 -4.22 -13.89
C TYR A 41 -0.38 -4.49 -14.50
N SER A 42 -0.41 -5.28 -15.57
CA SER A 42 -1.66 -5.68 -16.23
C SER A 42 -2.51 -6.62 -15.38
N GLU A 43 -1.88 -7.28 -14.41
CA GLU A 43 -2.47 -8.12 -13.37
C GLU A 43 -1.60 -8.00 -12.10
N PHE A 44 -2.24 -7.89 -10.94
CA PHE A 44 -1.54 -7.81 -9.66
C PHE A 44 -2.28 -8.60 -8.58
N TYR A 45 -1.55 -9.19 -7.65
CA TYR A 45 -2.11 -10.05 -6.62
C TYR A 45 -3.25 -9.35 -5.85
N ARG A 46 -4.41 -10.01 -5.77
CA ARG A 46 -5.65 -9.53 -5.12
C ARG A 46 -6.28 -8.27 -5.71
N ILE A 47 -5.79 -7.75 -6.83
CA ILE A 47 -6.42 -6.65 -7.57
C ILE A 47 -7.21 -7.20 -8.75
N LYS A 48 -8.45 -6.74 -8.91
CA LYS A 48 -9.26 -7.07 -10.09
C LYS A 48 -8.87 -6.18 -11.27
N GLY A 49 -8.07 -6.72 -12.19
CA GLY A 49 -7.62 -6.01 -13.39
C GLY A 49 -6.22 -5.44 -13.22
N CYS A 50 -5.98 -4.28 -13.84
CA CYS A 50 -4.68 -3.62 -13.83
C CYS A 50 -4.43 -2.89 -12.50
N ALA A 51 -3.16 -2.82 -12.09
CA ALA A 51 -2.72 -2.08 -10.94
C ALA A 51 -1.57 -1.14 -11.29
N TRP A 52 -1.55 0.00 -10.63
CA TRP A 52 -0.42 0.91 -10.60
C TRP A 52 0.23 0.85 -9.23
N LEU A 53 1.55 0.69 -9.20
CA LEU A 53 2.36 0.75 -8.00
C LEU A 53 3.06 2.10 -7.96
N VAL A 54 2.91 2.83 -6.85
CA VAL A 54 3.64 4.07 -6.60
C VAL A 54 4.58 3.90 -5.42
N LEU A 55 5.87 4.08 -5.66
CA LEU A 55 6.92 3.92 -4.66
C LEU A 55 7.10 5.23 -3.88
N ALA A 56 7.31 5.12 -2.57
CA ALA A 56 7.67 6.22 -1.71
C ALA A 56 8.92 5.88 -0.90
N ASP A 57 9.96 6.69 -1.05
CA ASP A 57 11.25 6.47 -0.40
C ASP A 57 11.18 6.92 1.06
N ILE A 58 11.52 6.03 1.99
CA ILE A 58 11.63 6.37 3.41
C ILE A 58 13.04 6.88 3.66
N THR A 59 13.17 8.17 3.96
CA THR A 59 14.43 8.81 4.33
C THR A 59 14.31 9.47 5.71
N PRO A 60 15.31 9.36 6.60
CA PRO A 60 16.61 8.71 6.41
C PRO A 60 16.55 7.17 6.49
N LYS A 61 17.32 6.51 5.62
CA LYS A 61 17.54 5.06 5.61
C LYS A 61 18.36 4.67 6.82
N THR A 62 17.69 4.45 7.95
CA THR A 62 18.38 4.22 9.23
C THR A 62 18.86 2.77 9.34
N TYR A 63 18.19 1.86 8.63
CA TYR A 63 18.49 0.42 8.56
C TYR A 63 18.34 -0.09 7.12
N GLU A 64 19.17 -1.07 6.74
CA GLU A 64 19.05 -1.74 5.44
C GLU A 64 17.69 -2.44 5.32
N GLY A 65 16.95 -2.14 4.26
CA GLY A 65 15.69 -2.79 3.94
C GLY A 65 14.44 -1.96 4.27
N ASP A 66 14.55 -0.89 5.05
CA ASP A 66 13.43 -0.01 5.42
C ASP A 66 13.32 1.21 4.47
N ASP A 67 13.54 0.96 3.18
CA ASP A 67 13.85 2.00 2.21
C ASP A 67 12.63 2.53 1.47
N GLU A 68 11.53 1.77 1.42
CA GLU A 68 10.35 2.12 0.64
C GLU A 68 9.04 1.53 1.18
N ILE A 69 7.95 2.27 0.95
CA ILE A 69 6.59 1.71 0.96
C ILE A 69 6.00 1.84 -0.44
N THR A 70 5.10 0.93 -0.80
CA THR A 70 4.46 0.93 -2.13
C THR A 70 2.96 1.09 -2.02
N PHE A 71 2.41 2.13 -2.64
CA PHE A 71 0.97 2.32 -2.78
C PHE A 71 0.46 1.52 -3.97
N VAL A 72 -0.44 0.57 -3.72
CA VAL A 72 -1.09 -0.23 -4.77
C VAL A 72 -2.42 0.42 -5.12
N ILE A 73 -2.55 0.88 -6.36
CA ILE A 73 -3.71 1.61 -6.87
C ILE A 73 -4.43 0.76 -7.92
N SER A 74 -5.73 0.58 -7.72
CA SER A 74 -6.59 -0.06 -8.72
C SER A 74 -6.79 0.90 -9.89
N ASP A 75 -6.32 0.54 -11.08
CA ASP A 75 -6.57 1.33 -12.30
C ASP A 75 -8.07 1.47 -12.55
N LYS A 76 -8.81 0.37 -12.34
CA LYS A 76 -10.25 0.33 -12.56
C LYS A 76 -11.02 1.28 -11.64
N GLU A 77 -10.73 1.23 -10.35
CA GLU A 77 -11.51 1.95 -9.32
C GLU A 77 -10.96 3.35 -9.01
N GLY A 78 -9.73 3.67 -9.44
CA GLY A 78 -9.15 5.00 -9.24
C GLY A 78 -8.76 5.31 -7.79
N VAL A 79 -8.53 4.28 -6.97
CA VAL A 79 -8.26 4.41 -5.53
C VAL A 79 -7.07 3.55 -5.09
N VAL A 80 -6.43 3.94 -3.98
CA VAL A 80 -5.46 3.09 -3.28
C VAL A 80 -6.20 1.93 -2.64
N ASP A 81 -5.87 0.71 -3.06
CA ASP A 81 -6.41 -0.52 -2.50
C ASP A 81 -5.70 -0.90 -1.19
N HIS A 82 -4.37 -0.84 -1.19
CA HIS A 82 -3.54 -1.03 0.00
C HIS A 82 -2.16 -0.39 -0.16
N VAL A 83 -1.42 -0.37 0.94
CA VAL A 83 -0.01 0.03 0.97
C VAL A 83 0.80 -1.18 1.41
N LEU A 84 1.80 -1.57 0.62
CA LEU A 84 2.78 -2.57 1.00
C LEU A 84 3.88 -1.89 1.81
N ASP A 85 4.19 -2.46 2.98
CA ASP A 85 5.41 -2.09 3.69
C ASP A 85 6.65 -2.71 3.00
N HIS A 86 7.83 -2.46 3.57
CA HIS A 86 9.10 -2.96 3.03
C HIS A 86 9.19 -4.50 2.95
N ASN A 87 8.37 -5.23 3.71
CA ASN A 87 8.30 -6.69 3.66
C ASN A 87 7.26 -7.20 2.66
N GLY A 88 6.56 -6.30 1.95
CA GLY A 88 5.46 -6.65 1.07
C GLY A 88 4.18 -7.02 1.82
N ILE A 89 4.04 -6.65 3.10
CA ILE A 89 2.81 -6.90 3.86
C ILE A 89 1.79 -5.81 3.53
N PRO A 90 0.55 -6.17 3.14
CA PRO A 90 -0.47 -5.19 2.77
C PRO A 90 -1.16 -4.58 3.99
N HIS A 91 -1.26 -3.25 3.98
CA HIS A 91 -1.95 -2.43 4.99
C HIS A 91 -3.07 -1.61 4.34
N HIS A 92 -4.28 -1.73 4.88
CA HIS A 92 -5.48 -1.04 4.37
C HIS A 92 -5.89 0.11 5.30
N TYR A 93 -5.11 1.20 5.33
CA TYR A 93 -5.31 2.34 6.26
C TYR A 93 -6.68 3.05 6.17
N HIS A 94 -7.45 2.83 5.10
CA HIS A 94 -8.79 3.36 4.94
C HIS A 94 -9.89 2.45 5.49
N LEU A 95 -9.55 1.20 5.82
CA LEU A 95 -10.42 0.32 6.58
C LEU A 95 -10.12 0.54 8.05
N SER A 96 -11.14 0.72 8.87
CA SER A 96 -10.99 0.61 10.31
C SER A 96 -10.40 -0.77 10.61
N SER A 97 -9.27 -0.82 11.33
CA SER A 97 -8.76 -2.09 11.79
C SER A 97 -9.86 -2.73 12.63
N ASN A 98 -10.39 -3.87 12.19
CA ASN A 98 -11.31 -4.68 13.00
C ASN A 98 -10.56 -5.36 14.17
N ARG A 99 -9.46 -4.74 14.62
CA ARG A 99 -8.59 -5.13 15.73
C ARG A 99 -8.79 -4.19 16.92
N ASP A 100 -10.00 -3.66 17.08
CA ASP A 100 -10.45 -3.16 18.38
C ASP A 100 -10.72 -4.37 19.30
N TYR A 101 -9.78 -5.30 19.37
CA TYR A 101 -9.77 -6.27 20.45
C TYR A 101 -9.42 -5.47 21.68
N THR A 102 -10.33 -5.49 22.65
CA THR A 102 -9.98 -5.14 24.02
C THR A 102 -8.80 -6.01 24.46
N ASP A 103 -8.00 -5.53 25.42
CA ASP A 103 -6.90 -6.32 25.99
C ASP A 103 -7.40 -7.71 26.45
N GLU A 104 -8.64 -7.78 26.94
CA GLU A 104 -9.33 -9.00 27.34
C GLU A 104 -9.58 -9.97 26.16
N GLU A 105 -9.95 -9.47 24.98
CA GLU A 105 -10.17 -10.29 23.79
C GLU A 105 -8.84 -10.76 23.17
N PHE A 106 -7.77 -9.96 23.25
CA PHE A 106 -6.45 -10.39 22.83
C PHE A 106 -5.91 -11.50 23.74
N GLU A 107 -5.96 -11.29 25.06
CA GLU A 107 -5.54 -12.28 26.05
C GLU A 107 -6.32 -13.60 25.91
N ALA A 108 -7.61 -13.56 25.59
CA ALA A 108 -8.41 -14.77 25.39
C ALA A 108 -8.01 -15.60 24.16
N ILE A 109 -7.47 -14.96 23.10
CA ILE A 109 -7.00 -15.66 21.89
C ILE A 109 -5.61 -16.28 22.09
N PHE A 110 -4.78 -15.66 22.92
CA PHE A 110 -3.38 -16.04 23.11
C PHE A 110 -3.09 -16.80 24.42
N ASN A 111 -4.01 -16.83 25.39
CA ASN A 111 -3.89 -17.64 26.62
C ASN A 111 -4.35 -19.09 26.51
N ASP A 112 -4.73 -19.58 25.33
CA ASP A 112 -5.11 -21.00 25.16
C ASP A 112 -3.91 -21.97 25.10
N ASP A 113 -2.69 -21.49 25.39
CA ASP A 113 -1.45 -22.31 25.43
C ASP A 113 -0.73 -22.32 26.78
N GLU A 114 -1.44 -22.04 27.89
CA GLU A 114 -1.00 -22.53 29.20
C GLU A 114 -2.08 -23.42 29.85
N ILE A 115 -1.69 -24.69 30.02
CA ILE A 115 -2.25 -25.72 30.92
C ILE A 115 -3.15 -26.77 30.24
N LYS A 116 -2.50 -27.84 29.74
CA LYS A 116 -2.39 -29.10 30.50
C LYS A 116 -1.24 -29.98 30.05
#